data_AF-A0A843DW65-F1
#
_entry.id   AF-A0A843DW65-F1
#
_cell.length_a   1.000
_cell.length_b   1.000
_cell.length_c   1.000
_cell.angle_alpha   90.00
_cell.angle_beta   90.00
_cell.angle_gamma   90.00
#
_symmetry.space_group_name_H-M   'P 1'
#
loop_
_entity.id
_entity.type
_entity.pdbx_description
1 polymer ?
#
loop_
_entity_poly.entity_id
_entity_poly.type
_entity_poly.pdbx_seq_one_letter_code
_entity_poly.pdbx_strand_id
1 'polypeptide(L)'
;MLVNPLAHVLSSLGVEKGMVVYGTDGLDEFSPVGPTRICDFEGDKYDTYTVDPEELGISRCSKSDIAGGNPEDNARITLDILKGKKGPKYDTVLLNAGAGLYVSRQASSVRDGMELADKLIADGRAYEQYERFKAASNQ
;
A
#
# COMPACT_ATOMS: atom_id res chain seq x y z
N MET A 1 -14.97 -11.50 10.59
CA MET A 1 -14.18 -10.70 9.62
C MET A 1 -12.89 -11.46 9.34
N LEU A 2 -12.41 -11.51 8.09
CA LEU A 2 -11.37 -12.47 7.66
C LEU A 2 -9.92 -12.09 8.02
N VAL A 3 -9.66 -10.86 8.47
CA VAL A 3 -8.29 -10.37 8.73
C VAL A 3 -7.52 -11.26 9.73
N ASN A 4 -8.15 -11.64 10.85
CA ASN A 4 -7.51 -12.47 11.89
C ASN A 4 -7.27 -13.93 11.44
N PRO A 5 -8.27 -14.68 10.94
CA PRO A 5 -8.02 -16.06 10.51
C PRO A 5 -7.00 -16.13 9.37
N LEU A 6 -6.98 -15.17 8.44
CA LEU A 6 -5.95 -15.12 7.39
C LEU A 6 -4.56 -14.84 7.97
N ALA A 7 -4.42 -13.93 8.94
CA ALA A 7 -3.13 -13.67 9.59
C ALA A 7 -2.57 -14.94 10.27
N HIS A 8 -3.42 -15.69 10.98
CA HIS A 8 -3.02 -16.96 11.57
C HIS A 8 -2.64 -18.02 10.54
N VAL A 9 -3.35 -18.11 9.41
CA VAL A 9 -2.96 -19.01 8.31
C VAL A 9 -1.59 -18.62 7.75
N LEU A 10 -1.34 -17.34 7.48
CA LEU A 10 -0.06 -16.86 6.96
C LEU A 10 1.09 -17.16 7.92
N SER A 11 0.91 -16.87 9.21
CA SER A 11 1.89 -17.19 10.25
C SER A 11 2.14 -18.71 10.33
N SER A 12 1.09 -19.53 10.26
CA SER A 12 1.21 -21.00 10.26
C SER A 12 1.95 -21.56 9.03
N LEU A 13 1.94 -20.82 7.91
CA LEU A 13 2.69 -21.16 6.70
C LEU A 13 4.14 -20.68 6.72
N GLY A 14 4.59 -20.04 7.82
CA GLY A 14 5.97 -19.59 8.02
C GLY A 14 6.23 -18.12 7.71
N VAL A 15 5.18 -17.30 7.52
CA VAL A 15 5.37 -15.84 7.41
C VAL A 15 5.72 -15.27 8.78
N GLU A 16 6.92 -14.71 8.93
CA GLU A 16 7.39 -14.17 10.21
C GLU A 16 6.77 -12.82 10.58
N LYS A 17 6.61 -11.93 9.61
CA LYS A 17 5.99 -10.61 9.77
C LYS A 17 5.05 -10.35 8.61
N GLY A 18 3.83 -9.88 8.88
CA GLY A 18 2.87 -9.59 7.85
C GLY A 18 1.70 -8.75 8.34
N MET A 19 0.89 -8.31 7.39
CA MET A 19 -0.27 -7.47 7.65
C MET A 19 -1.41 -7.90 6.75
N VAL A 20 -2.57 -8.21 7.34
CA VAL A 20 -3.80 -8.49 6.59
C VAL A 20 -4.75 -7.31 6.72
N VAL A 21 -5.19 -6.77 5.60
CA VAL A 21 -5.93 -5.51 5.55
C VAL A 21 -7.30 -5.69 4.89
N TYR A 22 -8.24 -4.84 5.29
CA TYR A 22 -9.57 -4.76 4.70
C TYR A 22 -10.11 -3.34 4.82
N GLY A 23 -10.25 -2.64 3.69
CA GLY A 23 -10.91 -1.35 3.60
C GLY A 23 -12.40 -1.50 3.90
N THR A 24 -12.92 -0.70 4.85
CA THR A 24 -14.33 -0.77 5.26
C THR A 24 -15.32 -0.33 4.17
N ASP A 25 -14.80 0.29 3.11
CA ASP A 25 -15.49 0.60 1.87
C ASP A 25 -15.59 -0.60 0.90
N GLY A 26 -15.08 -1.76 1.29
CA GLY A 26 -15.16 -3.02 0.55
C GLY A 26 -13.93 -3.35 -0.30
N LEU A 27 -12.84 -2.57 -0.16
CA LEU A 27 -11.57 -2.83 -0.83
C LEU A 27 -10.69 -3.81 -0.05
N ASP A 28 -9.87 -4.58 -0.74
CA ASP A 28 -8.89 -5.53 -0.22
C ASP A 28 -7.50 -4.90 0.03
N GLU A 29 -7.47 -3.58 0.21
CA GLU A 29 -6.27 -2.75 0.38
C GLU A 29 -6.47 -1.65 1.44
N PHE A 30 -5.40 -0.91 1.79
CA PHE A 30 -5.57 0.36 2.49
C PHE A 30 -6.32 1.34 1.59
N SER A 31 -7.40 1.93 2.10
CA SER A 31 -8.26 2.83 1.35
C SER A 31 -8.15 4.27 1.88
N PRO A 32 -7.93 5.28 1.02
CA PRO A 32 -8.13 6.68 1.39
C PRO A 32 -9.61 7.08 1.47
N VAL A 33 -10.55 6.22 1.08
CA VAL A 33 -12.00 6.53 1.11
C VAL A 33 -12.56 6.40 2.53
N GLY A 34 -12.03 5.47 3.32
CA GLY A 34 -12.52 5.20 4.66
C GLY A 34 -11.58 4.34 5.50
N PRO A 35 -11.97 4.03 6.74
CA PRO A 35 -11.10 3.30 7.65
C PRO A 35 -10.73 1.92 7.10
N THR A 36 -9.53 1.47 7.45
CA THR A 36 -9.00 0.15 7.10
C THR A 36 -8.87 -0.68 8.36
N ARG A 37 -9.49 -1.87 8.39
CA ARG A 37 -9.25 -2.86 9.45
C ARG A 37 -7.98 -3.63 9.13
N ILE A 38 -7.13 -3.81 10.13
CA ILE A 38 -5.82 -4.41 10.01
C ILE A 38 -5.67 -5.51 11.06
N CYS A 39 -5.02 -6.61 10.67
CA CYS A 39 -4.38 -7.56 11.58
C CYS A 39 -2.87 -7.54 11.26
N ASP A 40 -2.09 -6.84 12.06
CA ASP A 40 -0.62 -6.79 11.99
C ASP A 40 -0.06 -7.90 12.87
N PHE A 41 0.90 -8.66 12.37
CA PHE A 41 1.47 -9.78 13.11
C PHE A 41 2.98 -9.91 12.92
N GLU A 42 3.65 -10.31 14.00
CA GLU A 42 5.07 -10.66 13.99
C GLU A 42 5.33 -11.81 14.98
N GLY A 43 5.73 -12.97 14.45
CA GLY A 43 5.80 -14.22 15.20
C GLY A 43 4.44 -14.60 15.79
N ASP A 44 4.39 -14.73 17.11
CA ASP A 44 3.17 -15.08 17.87
C ASP A 44 2.36 -13.85 18.32
N LYS A 45 2.77 -12.64 17.94
CA LYS A 45 2.08 -11.39 18.30
C LYS A 45 1.13 -11.00 17.17
N TYR A 46 -0.11 -10.72 17.53
CA TYR A 46 -1.16 -10.27 16.63
C TYR A 46 -1.81 -9.03 17.23
N ASP A 47 -1.83 -7.95 16.49
CA ASP A 47 -2.55 -6.73 16.85
C ASP A 47 -3.63 -6.44 15.81
N THR A 48 -4.86 -6.26 16.29
CA THR A 48 -6.02 -6.03 15.43
C THR A 48 -6.62 -4.69 15.76
N TYR A 49 -6.54 -3.77 14.81
CA TYR A 49 -6.97 -2.40 14.99
C TYR A 49 -7.58 -1.86 13.69
N THR A 50 -8.19 -0.69 13.79
CA THR A 50 -8.73 0.05 12.65
C THR A 50 -8.01 1.38 12.59
N VAL A 51 -7.65 1.81 11.39
CA VAL A 51 -6.99 3.11 11.16
C VAL A 51 -7.80 3.90 10.15
N ASP A 52 -8.09 5.15 10.49
CA ASP A 52 -8.60 6.13 9.54
C ASP A 52 -7.45 6.71 8.68
N PRO A 53 -7.67 7.00 7.39
CA PRO A 53 -6.61 7.51 6.51
C PRO A 53 -5.98 8.82 7.03
N GLU A 54 -6.75 9.64 7.75
CA GLU A 54 -6.26 10.88 8.36
C GLU A 54 -5.22 10.64 9.47
N GLU A 55 -5.32 9.52 10.20
CA GLU A 55 -4.33 9.13 11.21
C GLU A 55 -2.98 8.77 10.59
N LEU A 56 -2.95 8.49 9.28
CA LEU A 56 -1.75 8.28 8.47
C LEU A 56 -1.34 9.53 7.67
N GLY A 57 -2.09 10.64 7.80
CA GLY A 57 -1.82 11.90 7.11
C GLY A 57 -2.36 11.97 5.69
N ILE A 58 -3.27 11.06 5.32
CA ILE A 58 -3.94 11.08 4.02
C ILE A 58 -5.33 11.70 4.17
N SER A 59 -5.65 12.64 3.27
CA SER A 59 -6.99 13.22 3.21
C SER A 59 -7.97 12.25 2.57
N ARG A 60 -9.19 12.18 3.10
CA ARG A 60 -10.24 11.35 2.49
C ARG A 60 -10.56 11.79 1.08
N CYS A 61 -10.88 10.81 0.24
CA CYS A 61 -11.39 11.04 -1.10
C CYS A 61 -12.64 10.20 -1.39
N SER A 62 -13.24 10.41 -2.55
CA SER A 62 -14.32 9.56 -3.06
C SER A 62 -13.77 8.34 -3.80
N LYS A 63 -14.58 7.30 -3.97
CA LYS A 63 -14.22 6.15 -4.80
C LYS A 63 -13.92 6.54 -6.25
N SER A 64 -14.60 7.55 -6.78
CA SER A 64 -14.34 8.06 -8.14
C SER A 64 -12.96 8.69 -8.29
N ASP A 65 -12.40 9.26 -7.22
CA ASP A 65 -11.08 9.90 -7.28
C ASP A 65 -9.95 8.88 -7.45
N ILE A 66 -10.14 7.66 -6.93
CA ILE A 66 -9.18 6.55 -7.00
C ILE A 66 -9.52 5.53 -8.08
N ALA A 67 -10.60 5.74 -8.84
CA ALA A 67 -11.03 4.81 -9.87
C ALA A 67 -9.97 4.62 -10.97
N GLY A 68 -9.71 3.36 -11.33
CA GLY A 68 -8.99 3.00 -12.54
C GLY A 68 -9.82 3.22 -13.81
N GLY A 69 -9.25 2.88 -14.96
CA GLY A 69 -9.90 2.88 -16.26
C GLY A 69 -9.63 1.58 -17.02
N ASN A 70 -9.56 1.67 -18.35
CA ASN A 70 -9.10 0.56 -19.19
C ASN A 70 -7.59 0.29 -18.98
N PRO A 71 -7.02 -0.78 -19.55
CA PRO A 71 -5.60 -1.10 -19.39
C PRO A 71 -4.65 0.04 -19.76
N GLU A 72 -4.93 0.77 -20.84
CA GLU A 72 -4.11 1.89 -21.32
C GLU A 72 -4.15 3.08 -20.34
N ASP A 73 -5.34 3.39 -19.80
CA ASP A 73 -5.54 4.42 -18.79
C ASP A 73 -4.81 4.06 -17.50
N ASN A 74 -4.89 2.79 -17.06
CA ASN A 74 -4.21 2.31 -15.86
C ASN A 74 -2.69 2.36 -16.03
N ALA A 75 -2.17 1.99 -17.20
CA ALA A 75 -0.74 2.13 -17.50
C ALA A 75 -0.29 3.59 -17.40
N ARG A 76 -1.06 4.53 -17.97
CA ARG A 76 -0.77 5.96 -17.86
C ARG A 76 -0.82 6.45 -16.41
N ILE A 77 -1.85 6.06 -15.65
CA ILE A 77 -2.00 6.42 -14.23
C ILE A 77 -0.80 5.95 -13.42
N THR A 78 -0.38 4.69 -13.58
CA THR A 78 0.78 4.13 -12.89
C THR A 78 2.05 4.91 -13.23
N LEU A 79 2.29 5.19 -14.52
CA LEU A 79 3.47 5.97 -14.95
C LEU A 79 3.44 7.40 -14.42
N ASP A 80 2.28 8.04 -14.41
CA ASP A 80 2.08 9.37 -13.83
C ASP A 80 2.46 9.37 -12.34
N ILE A 81 1.99 8.38 -11.57
CA ILE A 81 2.29 8.24 -10.14
C ILE A 81 3.79 8.02 -9.94
N LEU A 82 4.40 7.08 -10.67
CA LEU A 82 5.84 6.79 -10.56
C LEU A 82 6.72 7.98 -10.95
N LYS A 83 6.20 8.90 -11.77
CA LYS A 83 6.85 10.18 -12.13
C LYS A 83 6.51 11.33 -11.17
N GLY A 84 5.81 11.05 -10.07
CA GLY A 84 5.55 12.00 -9.00
C GLY A 84 4.27 12.82 -9.12
N LYS A 85 3.34 12.48 -10.02
CA LYS A 85 2.05 13.18 -10.11
C LYS A 85 1.22 12.94 -8.85
N LYS A 86 1.10 13.99 -8.03
CA LYS A 86 0.35 13.97 -6.76
C LYS A 86 -1.17 13.91 -6.98
N GLY A 87 -1.90 13.43 -5.97
CA GLY A 87 -3.37 13.35 -5.94
C GLY A 87 -3.87 12.06 -5.28
N PRO A 88 -5.19 11.83 -5.21
CA PRO A 88 -5.75 10.70 -4.46
C PRO A 88 -5.20 9.32 -4.85
N LYS A 89 -4.95 9.08 -6.15
CA LYS A 89 -4.32 7.82 -6.62
C LYS A 89 -2.87 7.66 -6.15
N TYR A 90 -2.15 8.77 -6.06
CA TYR A 90 -0.79 8.79 -5.52
C TYR A 90 -0.81 8.45 -4.03
N ASP A 91 -1.76 9.03 -3.28
CA ASP A 91 -1.92 8.79 -1.85
C ASP A 91 -2.30 7.32 -1.55
N THR A 92 -3.17 6.71 -2.37
CA THR A 92 -3.46 5.26 -2.31
C THR A 92 -2.19 4.42 -2.47
N VAL A 93 -1.32 4.80 -3.41
CA VAL A 93 -0.04 4.10 -3.62
C VAL A 93 0.90 4.29 -2.44
N LEU A 94 0.99 5.50 -1.87
CA LEU A 94 1.80 5.73 -0.66
C LEU A 94 1.33 4.86 0.51
N LEU A 95 0.03 4.78 0.77
CA LEU A 95 -0.53 3.95 1.86
C LEU A 95 -0.09 2.49 1.73
N ASN A 96 -0.34 1.89 0.57
CA ASN A 96 -0.07 0.47 0.36
C ASN A 96 1.42 0.17 0.22
N ALA A 97 2.20 1.04 -0.45
CA ALA A 97 3.66 0.92 -0.51
C ALA A 97 4.30 1.10 0.87
N GLY A 98 3.79 2.04 1.68
CA GLY A 98 4.24 2.26 3.04
C GLY A 98 3.99 1.06 3.95
N ALA A 99 2.83 0.43 3.84
CA ALA A 99 2.56 -0.85 4.52
C ALA A 99 3.55 -1.95 4.07
N GLY A 100 3.82 -2.06 2.77
CA GLY A 100 4.82 -2.99 2.21
C GLY A 100 6.24 -2.76 2.75
N LEU A 101 6.67 -1.49 2.85
CA LEU A 101 7.98 -1.11 3.40
C LEU A 101 8.06 -1.38 4.91
N TYR A 102 6.97 -1.19 5.64
CA TYR A 102 6.89 -1.52 7.06
C TYR A 102 6.98 -3.03 7.33
N VAL A 103 6.20 -3.86 6.62
CA VAL A 103 6.24 -5.32 6.82
C VAL A 103 7.56 -5.94 6.36
N SER A 104 8.24 -5.31 5.38
CA SER A 104 9.60 -5.71 4.96
C SER A 104 10.72 -5.17 5.85
N ARG A 105 10.39 -4.55 7.01
CA ARG A 105 11.34 -3.99 7.98
C ARG A 105 12.25 -2.89 7.41
N GLN A 106 11.84 -2.24 6.31
CA GLN A 106 12.53 -1.06 5.75
C GLN A 106 12.10 0.24 6.42
N ALA A 107 11.00 0.21 7.17
CA ALA A 107 10.47 1.33 7.94
C ALA A 107 9.94 0.87 9.31
N SER A 108 9.99 1.75 10.31
CA SER A 108 9.56 1.47 11.69
C SER A 108 8.05 1.52 11.89
N SER A 109 7.32 2.20 11.01
CA SER A 109 5.86 2.28 11.00
C SER A 109 5.34 2.41 9.57
N VAL A 110 4.02 2.25 9.37
CA VAL A 110 3.38 2.50 8.07
C VAL A 110 3.61 3.94 7.62
N ARG A 111 3.55 4.91 8.53
CA ARG A 111 3.81 6.33 8.24
C ARG A 111 5.25 6.56 7.76
N ASP A 112 6.25 6.01 8.46
CA ASP A 112 7.65 6.11 8.02
C ASP A 112 7.84 5.43 6.65
N GLY A 113 7.09 4.35 6.40
CA GLY A 113 7.07 3.67 5.11
C GLY A 113 6.49 4.56 4.00
N MET A 114 5.42 5.29 4.28
CA MET A 114 4.83 6.24 3.33
C MET A 114 5.80 7.37 2.99
N GLU A 115 6.50 7.92 3.99
CA GLU A 115 7.53 8.94 3.79
C GLU A 115 8.70 8.42 2.93
N LEU A 116 9.14 7.18 3.18
CA LEU A 116 10.14 6.53 2.34
C LEU A 116 9.64 6.29 0.91
N ALA A 117 8.39 5.84 0.74
CA ALA A 117 7.78 5.66 -0.58
C ALA A 117 7.68 6.99 -1.35
N ASP A 118 7.25 8.06 -0.69
CA ASP A 118 7.16 9.41 -1.27
C ASP A 118 8.54 9.88 -1.76
N LYS A 119 9.57 9.71 -0.94
CA LYS A 119 10.96 10.02 -1.30
C LYS A 119 11.45 9.18 -2.48
N LEU A 120 11.20 7.86 -2.47
CA LEU A 120 11.63 6.98 -3.57
C LEU A 120 10.99 7.34 -4.91
N ILE A 121 9.75 7.84 -4.88
CA ILE A 121 9.08 8.35 -6.07
C ILE A 121 9.64 9.71 -6.48
N ALA A 122 9.79 10.65 -5.53
CA ALA A 122 10.29 11.99 -5.78
C ALA A 122 11.71 12.00 -6.36
N ASP A 123 12.59 11.11 -5.88
CA ASP A 123 13.96 10.96 -6.35
C ASP A 123 14.07 10.13 -7.65
N GLY A 124 12.94 9.69 -8.24
CA GLY A 124 12.88 8.96 -9.50
C GLY A 124 13.27 7.48 -9.42
N ARG A 125 13.69 6.98 -8.25
CA ARG A 125 14.13 5.58 -8.05
C ARG A 125 13.01 4.58 -8.30
N ALA A 126 11.77 4.92 -7.95
CA ALA A 126 10.61 4.07 -8.23
C ALA A 126 10.40 3.90 -9.74
N TYR A 127 10.52 4.99 -10.51
CA TYR A 127 10.42 4.95 -11.97
C TYR A 127 11.60 4.19 -12.61
N GLU A 128 12.82 4.40 -12.11
CA GLU A 128 13.99 3.66 -12.57
C GLU A 128 13.83 2.15 -12.37
N GLN A 129 13.28 1.73 -11.22
CA GLN A 129 13.01 0.31 -10.95
C GLN A 129 11.99 -0.29 -11.93
N TYR A 130 10.98 0.49 -12.33
CA TYR A 130 10.03 0.09 -13.37
C TYR A 130 10.73 -0.12 -14.73
N GLU A 131 11.58 0.82 -15.17
CA GLU A 131 12.32 0.67 -16.44
C GLU A 131 13.26 -0.53 -16.40
N ARG A 132 13.94 -0.78 -15.27
CA ARG A 132 14.77 -1.97 -15.07
C ARG A 132 13.96 -3.27 -15.18
N PHE A 133 12.81 -3.34 -14.52
CA PHE A 133 11.94 -4.51 -14.58
C PHE A 133 11.42 -4.77 -16.00
N LYS A 134 10.96 -3.72 -16.69
CA LYS A 134 10.52 -3.78 -18.10
C LYS A 134 11.62 -4.25 -19.04
N ALA A 135 12.86 -3.79 -18.84
CA ALA A 135 14.00 -4.22 -19.64
C ALA A 135 14.38 -5.70 -19.38
N ALA A 136 14.22 -6.18 -18.15
CA ALA A 136 14.50 -7.57 -17.79
C ALA A 136 13.40 -8.54 -18.26
N SER A 137 12.13 -8.11 -18.31
CA SER A 137 10.99 -8.97 -18.69
C SER A 137 10.80 -9.14 -20.19
N ASN A 138 11.46 -8.31 -21.00
CA ASN A 138 11.37 -8.32 -22.47
C ASN A 138 12.64 -8.91 -23.12
N GLN A 139 13.49 -9.57 -22.33
CA GLN A 139 14.58 -10.42 -22.79
C GLN A 139 14.07 -11.85 -22.98
#